data_AF-A0AAD9GD65-F1
#
_entry.id   AF-A0AAD9GD65-F1
#
_cell.length_a   1.000
_cell.length_b   1.000
_cell.length_c   1.000
_cell.angle_alpha   90.00
_cell.angle_beta   90.00
_cell.angle_gamma   90.00
#
_symmetry.space_group_name_H-M   'P 1'
#
loop_
_entity.id
_entity.type
_entity.pdbx_description
1 polymer ?
#
loop_
_entity_poly.entity_id
_entity_poly.type
_entity_poly.pdbx_seq_one_letter_code
_entity_poly.pdbx_strand_id
1 'polypeptide(L)'
;MNNRCKLGSSFIVAAFRCRRLGAARHFGTGSFLQSRLKTLRERAIAQQIDWIRSVETIGSDGVSSPHGPYTSYLEKCRLPFNVRADHDIVEPSVKADQVLSEPSGQFMRSLEVLDINGFGRISVEHDDILKVKADCILVPVPANLTPYSGLGLRVLECGGKKLITALVKRAKVLISERLNALEKIQSEFKDYNEYENAVKNSKVLNIGDVILTPPYDAAQATIIGFVVTPLFWENSTRDAVLKLRYTFKSALEHINHMRISNVVCPYMVDSLNGFEPRRAMHAMVEEAHDVLVQLDAVKPTYNLRHIRFIHKNLIEARKLGDAIVDVAHVKRPEMQVQPAAVYFSRASQRIIEFDESVLKFCSQYRKLTYKRHTVVRKSKRKHWLRNLKPFIWRPSRLYDPPPLFVYKSTGTPASRQLPPRPFYKDKLSHILFPLSRQSIKGLKIGNNGHWKAQKKQDPIYVQTRAL
;
A
#
# COMPACT_ATOMS: atom_id res chain seq x y z
N MET A 1 0.96 59.38 -74.56
CA MET A 1 2.29 59.02 -75.09
C MET A 1 2.32 57.53 -75.39
N ASN A 2 2.39 57.23 -76.69
CA ASN A 2 2.85 56.02 -77.39
C ASN A 2 2.82 54.66 -76.65
N ASN A 3 1.97 53.69 -77.03
CA ASN A 3 1.85 52.92 -78.29
C ASN A 3 2.53 51.54 -78.21
N ARG A 4 1.75 50.45 -78.09
CA ARG A 4 1.47 49.49 -79.20
C ARG A 4 0.92 48.15 -78.69
N CYS A 5 -0.30 47.86 -79.11
CA CYS A 5 -0.78 46.52 -79.45
C CYS A 5 -0.13 46.03 -80.76
N LYS A 6 0.01 44.70 -80.92
CA LYS A 6 -0.08 43.87 -82.15
C LYS A 6 0.25 42.43 -81.72
N LEU A 7 -0.68 41.47 -81.61
CA LEU A 7 -1.49 40.78 -82.64
C LEU A 7 -0.69 40.25 -83.84
N GLY A 8 -0.66 38.92 -83.95
CA GLY A 8 -0.79 38.20 -85.22
C GLY A 8 0.43 37.42 -85.69
N SER A 9 0.39 36.09 -85.63
CA SER A 9 0.18 35.26 -86.83
C SER A 9 0.46 33.77 -86.53
N SER A 10 -0.59 32.98 -86.69
CA SER A 10 -0.58 31.54 -86.90
C SER A 10 -0.24 31.22 -88.35
N PHE A 11 0.63 30.25 -88.62
CA PHE A 11 0.50 29.35 -89.77
C PHE A 11 1.14 27.98 -89.48
N ILE A 12 0.54 26.98 -90.12
CA ILE A 12 0.47 25.57 -89.76
C ILE A 12 1.36 24.75 -90.72
N VAL A 13 1.71 23.52 -90.30
CA VAL A 13 1.82 22.28 -91.10
C VAL A 13 3.24 21.69 -91.26
N ALA A 14 3.45 20.67 -90.43
CA ALA A 14 3.93 19.30 -90.72
C ALA A 14 5.16 19.06 -91.60
N ALA A 15 6.10 18.31 -91.03
CA ALA A 15 6.59 17.08 -91.66
C ALA A 15 7.02 16.05 -90.59
N PHE A 16 6.34 14.90 -90.64
CA PHE A 16 6.72 13.64 -90.02
C PHE A 16 8.16 13.24 -90.37
N ARG A 17 8.94 12.79 -89.38
CA ARG A 17 9.70 11.54 -89.54
C ARG A 17 9.95 10.86 -88.20
N CYS A 18 9.29 9.71 -88.11
CA CYS A 18 9.39 8.69 -87.09
C CYS A 18 10.75 7.97 -87.16
N ARG A 19 11.37 7.71 -86.00
CA ARG A 19 12.00 6.40 -85.68
C ARG A 19 12.12 6.20 -84.16
N ARG A 20 11.62 5.03 -83.75
CA ARG A 20 11.48 4.40 -82.41
C ARG A 20 12.81 4.37 -81.63
N LEU A 21 12.86 4.39 -80.29
CA LEU A 21 12.38 3.41 -79.28
C LEU A 21 12.20 4.20 -77.94
N GLY A 22 11.17 4.05 -77.09
CA GLY A 22 10.52 2.84 -76.60
C GLY A 22 10.99 2.51 -75.17
N ALA A 23 10.43 3.15 -74.13
CA ALA A 23 10.21 2.58 -72.79
C ALA A 23 9.55 3.60 -71.84
N ALA A 24 8.22 3.51 -71.69
CA ALA A 24 7.52 4.06 -70.54
C ALA A 24 8.06 3.37 -69.28
N ARG A 25 8.62 4.12 -68.33
CA ARG A 25 8.95 3.58 -67.00
C ARG A 25 7.66 3.36 -66.23
N HIS A 26 7.08 2.16 -66.37
CA HIS A 26 6.16 1.63 -65.39
C HIS A 26 6.94 1.39 -64.09
N PHE A 27 6.68 2.20 -63.07
CA PHE A 27 7.05 1.85 -61.70
C PHE A 27 6.24 0.61 -61.32
N GLY A 28 6.87 -0.57 -61.44
CA GLY A 28 6.31 -1.83 -60.99
C GLY A 28 6.21 -1.87 -59.47
N THR A 29 5.15 -1.27 -58.91
CA THR A 29 4.75 -1.42 -57.50
C THR A 29 3.87 -2.66 -57.28
N GLY A 30 3.93 -3.64 -58.18
CA GLY A 30 3.17 -4.88 -58.08
C GLY A 30 3.83 -5.91 -57.15
N SER A 31 5.10 -6.26 -57.35
CA SER A 31 5.61 -7.53 -56.83
C SER A 31 6.00 -7.54 -55.33
N PHE A 32 6.54 -6.45 -54.78
CA PHE A 32 7.04 -6.47 -53.39
C PHE A 32 5.93 -6.28 -52.35
N LEU A 33 4.98 -5.37 -52.60
CA LEU A 33 3.82 -5.19 -51.72
C LEU A 33 2.82 -6.34 -51.89
N GLN A 34 2.61 -6.87 -53.11
CA GLN A 34 1.76 -8.03 -53.29
C GLN A 34 2.39 -9.31 -52.72
N SER A 35 3.71 -9.53 -52.83
CA SER A 35 4.33 -10.71 -52.18
C SER A 35 4.28 -10.61 -50.65
N ARG A 36 4.44 -9.42 -50.08
CA ARG A 36 4.34 -9.24 -48.62
C ARG A 36 2.90 -9.37 -48.10
N LEU A 37 1.92 -8.90 -48.87
CA LEU A 37 0.50 -9.08 -48.54
C LEU A 37 0.05 -10.53 -48.78
N LYS A 38 0.58 -11.20 -49.81
CA LYS A 38 0.33 -12.61 -50.10
C LYS A 38 0.89 -13.50 -48.99
N THR A 39 2.14 -13.27 -48.56
CA THR A 39 2.74 -14.01 -47.43
C THR A 39 2.03 -13.75 -46.10
N LEU A 40 1.55 -12.53 -45.84
CA LEU A 40 0.72 -12.25 -44.67
C LEU A 40 -0.63 -12.97 -44.74
N ARG A 41 -1.26 -13.03 -45.92
CA ARG A 41 -2.52 -13.72 -46.14
C ARG A 41 -2.37 -15.24 -46.00
N GLU A 42 -1.31 -15.81 -46.56
CA GLU A 42 -0.97 -17.23 -46.44
C GLU A 42 -0.70 -17.63 -45.00
N ARG A 43 0.00 -16.80 -44.21
CA ARG A 43 0.20 -17.04 -42.77
C ARG A 43 -1.09 -16.94 -41.96
N ALA A 44 -1.96 -15.99 -42.28
CA ALA A 44 -3.25 -15.85 -41.61
C ALA A 44 -4.15 -17.06 -41.90
N ILE A 45 -4.17 -17.55 -43.15
CA ILE A 45 -4.89 -18.76 -43.54
C ILE A 45 -4.29 -19.99 -42.85
N ALA A 46 -2.96 -20.13 -42.81
CA ALA A 46 -2.31 -21.25 -42.11
C ALA A 46 -2.61 -21.25 -40.60
N GLN A 47 -2.57 -20.09 -39.94
CA GLN A 47 -2.95 -19.97 -38.53
C GLN A 47 -4.42 -20.28 -38.28
N GLN A 48 -5.30 -19.92 -39.22
CA GLN A 48 -6.73 -20.21 -39.11
C GLN A 48 -7.02 -21.69 -39.36
N ILE A 49 -6.30 -22.35 -40.27
CA ILE A 49 -6.37 -23.80 -40.48
C ILE A 49 -5.82 -24.55 -39.27
N ASP A 50 -4.71 -24.12 -38.68
CA ASP A 50 -4.18 -24.69 -37.43
C ASP A 50 -5.16 -24.51 -36.26
N TRP A 51 -5.82 -23.35 -36.18
CA TRP A 51 -6.85 -23.11 -35.18
C TRP A 51 -8.06 -24.03 -35.39
N ILE A 52 -8.57 -24.18 -36.61
CA ILE A 52 -9.67 -25.10 -36.93
C ILE A 52 -9.28 -26.55 -36.60
N ARG A 53 -8.07 -26.99 -36.97
CA ARG A 53 -7.55 -28.32 -36.62
C ARG A 53 -7.46 -28.53 -35.11
N SER A 54 -7.04 -27.52 -34.36
CA SER A 54 -6.99 -27.57 -32.89
C SER A 54 -8.37 -27.62 -32.23
N VAL A 55 -9.40 -27.10 -32.91
CA VAL A 55 -10.79 -27.13 -32.45
C VAL A 55 -11.48 -28.44 -32.87
N GLU A 56 -11.16 -28.99 -34.03
CA GLU A 56 -11.68 -30.29 -34.52
C GLU A 56 -11.07 -31.48 -33.73
N THR A 57 -9.83 -31.38 -33.24
CA THR A 57 -9.26 -32.36 -32.29
C THR A 57 -9.98 -32.42 -30.94
N ILE A 58 -10.85 -31.46 -30.64
CA ILE A 58 -11.66 -31.43 -29.40
C ILE A 58 -13.04 -32.10 -29.61
N GLY A 59 -13.42 -32.41 -30.87
CA GLY A 59 -14.76 -32.87 -31.23
C GLY A 59 -14.93 -34.36 -31.53
N SER A 60 -13.87 -35.17 -31.56
CA SER A 60 -13.93 -36.53 -32.12
C SER A 60 -13.53 -37.68 -31.19
N ASP A 61 -13.59 -37.54 -29.87
CA ASP A 61 -13.57 -38.69 -28.95
C ASP A 61 -14.57 -38.44 -27.81
N GLY A 62 -15.76 -38.99 -28.01
CA GLY A 62 -16.79 -39.02 -26.98
C GLY A 62 -16.54 -40.07 -25.91
N VAL A 63 -17.25 -39.86 -24.80
CA VAL A 63 -17.75 -40.89 -23.86
C VAL A 63 -16.81 -41.27 -22.69
N SER A 64 -16.99 -40.56 -21.57
CA SER A 64 -17.53 -41.10 -20.29
C SER A 64 -16.92 -40.47 -19.01
N SER A 65 -17.85 -40.06 -18.16
CA SER A 65 -17.77 -39.93 -16.69
C SER A 65 -17.40 -38.56 -16.06
N PRO A 66 -18.10 -38.17 -14.97
CA PRO A 66 -18.09 -36.83 -14.40
C PRO A 66 -17.23 -36.74 -13.12
N HIS A 67 -16.33 -35.75 -13.06
CA HIS A 67 -15.87 -35.01 -11.88
C HIS A 67 -14.43 -34.52 -12.08
N GLY A 68 -14.27 -33.21 -12.23
CA GLY A 68 -12.99 -32.51 -12.22
C GLY A 68 -13.15 -31.10 -12.78
N PRO A 69 -12.93 -30.03 -12.00
CA PRO A 69 -13.07 -28.67 -12.50
C PRO A 69 -11.84 -28.33 -13.34
N TYR A 70 -11.89 -28.60 -14.64
CA TYR A 70 -10.88 -28.10 -15.56
C TYR A 70 -11.15 -26.64 -15.87
N THR A 71 -10.36 -25.81 -15.21
CA THR A 71 -10.17 -24.40 -15.47
C THR A 71 -9.87 -24.16 -16.95
N SER A 72 -10.59 -23.22 -17.54
CA SER A 72 -10.41 -22.83 -18.94
C SER A 72 -8.95 -22.39 -19.19
N TYR A 73 -8.44 -22.51 -20.41
CA TYR A 73 -7.10 -22.02 -20.77
C TYR A 73 -6.88 -20.52 -20.39
N LEU A 74 -7.97 -19.75 -20.32
CA LEU A 74 -7.99 -18.37 -19.81
C LEU A 74 -7.64 -18.24 -18.31
N GLU A 75 -7.95 -19.25 -17.50
CA GLU A 75 -7.61 -19.30 -16.08
C GLU A 75 -6.18 -19.78 -15.85
N LYS A 76 -5.64 -20.68 -16.70
CA LYS A 76 -4.22 -21.06 -16.67
C LYS A 76 -3.29 -19.87 -16.93
N CYS A 77 -3.71 -18.92 -17.77
CA CYS A 77 -2.97 -17.68 -18.04
C CYS A 77 -3.05 -16.62 -16.92
N ARG A 78 -3.86 -16.85 -15.87
CA ARG A 78 -3.95 -15.98 -14.68
C ARG A 78 -3.01 -16.40 -13.55
N LEU A 79 -2.44 -17.59 -13.62
CA LEU A 79 -1.42 -18.05 -12.68
C LEU A 79 -0.06 -17.49 -13.12
N PRO A 80 0.69 -16.79 -12.25
CA PRO A 80 2.05 -16.40 -12.58
C PRO A 80 2.88 -17.68 -12.67
N PHE A 81 3.45 -17.92 -13.86
CA PHE A 81 4.42 -18.96 -14.21
C PHE A 81 4.53 -20.13 -13.22
N ASN A 82 4.02 -21.31 -13.61
CA ASN A 82 4.56 -22.56 -13.06
C ASN A 82 6.08 -22.50 -13.24
N VAL A 83 6.80 -22.44 -12.11
CA VAL A 83 8.23 -22.71 -12.04
C VAL A 83 8.41 -24.04 -12.74
N ARG A 84 9.08 -24.05 -13.90
CA ARG A 84 9.51 -25.30 -14.52
C ARG A 84 10.45 -25.96 -13.52
N ALA A 85 9.99 -27.05 -12.93
CA ALA A 85 10.84 -28.01 -12.28
C ALA A 85 11.59 -28.76 -13.39
N ASP A 86 12.74 -28.23 -13.79
CA ASP A 86 13.67 -28.97 -14.63
C ASP A 86 14.78 -29.53 -13.72
N HIS A 87 14.65 -30.83 -13.47
CA HIS A 87 15.69 -31.85 -13.20
C HIS A 87 16.77 -31.65 -12.11
N ASP A 88 16.66 -32.52 -11.11
CA ASP A 88 17.73 -33.34 -10.53
C ASP A 88 18.93 -32.64 -9.85
N ILE A 89 18.65 -31.97 -8.72
CA ILE A 89 19.53 -32.05 -7.56
C ILE A 89 18.67 -32.42 -6.36
N VAL A 90 18.98 -33.58 -5.77
CA VAL A 90 18.31 -34.14 -4.60
C VAL A 90 18.49 -33.20 -3.41
N GLU A 91 17.50 -32.34 -3.18
CA GLU A 91 17.26 -31.73 -1.88
C GLU A 91 15.84 -32.11 -1.41
N PRO A 92 15.66 -32.51 -0.14
CA PRO A 92 14.41 -33.12 0.29
C PRO A 92 13.27 -32.12 0.21
N SER A 93 12.30 -32.47 -0.63
CA SER A 93 11.09 -31.73 -0.95
C SER A 93 10.29 -31.31 0.28
N VAL A 94 10.33 -30.02 0.61
CA VAL A 94 9.28 -29.38 1.42
C VAL A 94 8.13 -29.06 0.47
N LYS A 95 7.09 -29.89 0.51
CA LYS A 95 5.89 -29.81 -0.32
C LYS A 95 5.17 -28.47 -0.11
N ALA A 96 5.07 -27.69 -1.18
CA ALA A 96 4.40 -26.38 -1.21
C ALA A 96 2.85 -26.42 -1.14
N ASP A 97 2.26 -27.61 -0.98
CA ASP A 97 0.83 -27.78 -0.68
C ASP A 97 0.50 -27.73 0.83
N GLN A 98 1.48 -27.41 1.69
CA GLN A 98 1.28 -27.15 3.12
C GLN A 98 1.07 -25.67 3.47
N VAL A 99 0.94 -24.76 2.50
CA VAL A 99 0.84 -23.30 2.78
C VAL A 99 -0.62 -22.82 2.98
N LEU A 100 -1.62 -23.68 2.75
CA LEU A 100 -3.04 -23.37 2.99
C LEU A 100 -3.79 -24.39 3.87
N SER A 101 -3.05 -25.29 4.51
CA SER A 101 -3.53 -25.99 5.70
C SER A 101 -2.72 -25.44 6.87
N GLU A 102 -3.37 -24.66 7.74
CA GLU A 102 -2.77 -24.31 9.04
C GLU A 102 -2.22 -25.61 9.65
N PRO A 103 -0.92 -25.74 9.97
CA PRO A 103 -0.49 -26.77 10.89
C PRO A 103 -1.17 -26.42 12.21
N SER A 104 -2.29 -27.07 12.47
CA SER A 104 -3.04 -26.99 13.71
C SER A 104 -2.15 -27.44 14.86
N GLY A 105 -1.37 -26.50 15.41
CA GLY A 105 -0.68 -26.68 16.69
C GLY A 105 0.71 -26.10 16.85
N GLN A 106 1.43 -25.67 15.80
CA GLN A 106 2.80 -25.13 15.97
C GLN A 106 2.83 -23.61 15.88
N PHE A 107 2.76 -22.98 17.05
CA PHE A 107 3.05 -21.57 17.25
C PHE A 107 4.51 -21.26 16.95
N MET A 108 4.75 -20.21 16.16
CA MET A 108 6.09 -19.85 15.65
C MET A 108 6.89 -19.02 16.68
N ARG A 109 6.33 -18.83 17.90
CA ARG A 109 6.90 -18.07 19.02
C ARG A 109 7.36 -16.68 18.57
N SER A 110 8.57 -16.25 18.91
CA SER A 110 9.07 -14.89 18.67
C SER A 110 9.31 -14.65 17.18
N LEU A 111 8.68 -13.61 16.63
CA LEU A 111 8.85 -13.16 15.25
C LEU A 111 9.87 -12.02 15.17
N GLU A 112 9.55 -10.88 15.77
CA GLU A 112 10.34 -9.66 15.68
C GLU A 112 10.49 -8.99 17.04
N VAL A 113 11.62 -8.33 17.23
CA VAL A 113 12.02 -7.76 18.52
C VAL A 113 12.67 -6.40 18.30
N LEU A 114 12.16 -5.40 19.00
CA LEU A 114 12.78 -4.10 19.13
C LEU A 114 13.29 -3.93 20.56
N ASP A 115 14.61 -3.98 20.70
CA ASP A 115 15.28 -3.65 21.96
C ASP A 115 15.58 -2.14 21.99
N ILE A 116 15.28 -1.50 23.12
CA ILE A 116 15.49 -0.07 23.34
C ILE A 116 16.45 0.06 24.52
N ASN A 117 17.73 0.24 24.20
CA ASN A 117 18.83 0.27 25.17
C ASN A 117 18.51 1.19 26.36
N GLY A 118 18.46 0.63 27.57
CA GLY A 118 18.22 1.36 28.81
C GLY A 118 16.76 1.58 29.20
N PHE A 119 15.79 1.33 28.31
CA PHE A 119 14.36 1.57 28.57
C PHE A 119 13.56 0.27 28.65
N GLY A 120 13.75 -0.65 27.70
CA GLY A 120 12.98 -1.88 27.66
C GLY A 120 12.90 -2.49 26.27
N ARG A 121 12.02 -3.47 26.09
CA ARG A 121 11.88 -4.26 24.88
C ARG A 121 10.43 -4.32 24.42
N ILE A 122 10.24 -4.30 23.10
CA ILE A 122 8.97 -4.61 22.44
C ILE A 122 9.17 -5.87 21.61
N SER A 123 8.31 -6.88 21.75
CA SER A 123 8.37 -8.08 20.90
C SER A 123 7.01 -8.45 20.31
N VAL A 124 7.04 -9.11 19.16
CA VAL A 124 5.86 -9.69 18.52
C VAL A 124 6.01 -11.20 18.46
N GLU A 125 4.96 -11.91 18.87
CA GLU A 125 4.95 -13.35 18.98
C GLU A 125 3.69 -13.96 18.35
N HIS A 126 3.86 -15.10 17.70
CA HIS A 126 2.78 -15.94 17.20
C HIS A 126 2.51 -17.03 18.25
N ASP A 127 1.55 -16.79 19.15
CA ASP A 127 1.16 -17.68 20.26
C ASP A 127 -0.30 -17.45 20.70
N ASP A 128 -0.82 -18.29 21.60
CA ASP A 128 -2.11 -18.10 22.28
C ASP A 128 -1.94 -17.24 23.53
N ILE A 129 -2.48 -16.01 23.48
CA ILE A 129 -2.34 -15.00 24.55
C ILE A 129 -2.74 -15.50 25.94
N LEU A 130 -3.71 -16.42 26.05
CA LEU A 130 -4.21 -16.94 27.33
C LEU A 130 -3.22 -17.92 28.00
N LYS A 131 -2.37 -18.57 27.22
CA LYS A 131 -1.41 -19.57 27.68
C LYS A 131 -0.04 -18.98 28.00
N VAL A 132 0.15 -17.70 27.74
CA VAL A 132 1.45 -17.03 27.91
C VAL A 132 1.57 -16.50 29.34
N LYS A 133 2.71 -16.79 29.97
CA LYS A 133 3.06 -16.24 31.30
C LYS A 133 3.47 -14.77 31.17
N ALA A 134 2.80 -13.91 31.93
CA ALA A 134 3.07 -12.48 32.00
C ALA A 134 2.55 -11.87 33.31
N ASP A 135 2.99 -10.67 33.64
CA ASP A 135 2.48 -9.97 34.83
C ASP A 135 1.05 -9.49 34.54
N CYS A 136 0.83 -8.87 33.37
CA CYS A 136 -0.48 -8.37 32.97
C CYS A 136 -0.83 -8.74 31.53
N ILE A 137 -2.07 -9.17 31.30
CA ILE A 137 -2.66 -9.27 29.96
C ILE A 137 -3.67 -8.14 29.77
N LEU A 138 -3.53 -7.42 28.67
CA LEU A 138 -4.53 -6.46 28.24
C LEU A 138 -5.63 -7.13 27.42
N VAL A 139 -6.88 -6.81 27.72
CA VAL A 139 -8.05 -7.36 27.04
C VAL A 139 -8.95 -6.21 26.58
N PRO A 140 -9.21 -6.06 25.27
CA PRO A 140 -10.11 -5.02 24.77
C PRO A 140 -11.56 -5.36 25.14
N VAL A 141 -12.29 -4.39 25.67
CA VAL A 141 -13.70 -4.51 26.07
C VAL A 141 -14.46 -3.25 25.68
N PRO A 142 -15.72 -3.36 25.23
CA PRO A 142 -16.57 -2.18 25.01
C PRO A 142 -16.93 -1.47 26.32
N ALA A 143 -17.37 -0.21 26.24
CA ALA A 143 -17.71 0.61 27.42
C ALA A 143 -18.86 0.05 28.27
N ASN A 144 -19.72 -0.80 27.71
CA ASN A 144 -20.78 -1.51 28.42
C ASN A 144 -20.31 -2.78 29.15
N LEU A 145 -19.02 -3.13 29.08
CA LEU A 145 -18.40 -4.30 29.70
C LEU A 145 -18.95 -5.66 29.24
N THR A 146 -19.71 -5.70 28.15
CA THR A 146 -20.32 -6.92 27.61
C THR A 146 -19.84 -7.16 26.18
N PRO A 147 -18.66 -7.79 26.00
CA PRO A 147 -18.17 -8.15 24.68
C PRO A 147 -19.05 -9.25 24.08
N TYR A 148 -19.50 -9.06 22.84
CA TYR A 148 -20.35 -10.04 22.14
C TYR A 148 -19.57 -11.18 21.48
N SER A 149 -18.27 -10.99 21.23
CA SER A 149 -17.39 -11.96 20.58
C SER A 149 -15.92 -11.59 20.77
N GLY A 150 -15.01 -12.41 20.23
CA GLY A 150 -13.57 -12.17 20.25
C GLY A 150 -12.90 -12.53 21.58
N LEU A 151 -11.70 -11.98 21.80
CA LEU A 151 -10.89 -12.28 22.97
C LEU A 151 -11.58 -11.90 24.29
N GLY A 152 -12.24 -10.74 24.31
CA GLY A 152 -12.94 -10.24 25.51
C GLY A 152 -14.00 -11.22 26.02
N LEU A 153 -14.82 -11.77 25.11
CA LEU A 153 -15.82 -12.78 25.47
C LEU A 153 -15.16 -14.06 25.98
N ARG A 154 -14.16 -14.58 25.25
CA ARG A 154 -13.47 -15.83 25.61
C ARG A 154 -12.83 -15.75 27.00
N VAL A 155 -12.23 -14.61 27.36
CA VAL A 155 -11.66 -14.38 28.69
C VAL A 155 -12.74 -14.42 29.77
N LEU A 156 -13.90 -13.79 29.55
CA LEU A 156 -15.00 -13.79 30.50
C LEU A 156 -15.66 -15.17 30.64
N GLU A 157 -15.76 -15.93 29.54
CA GLU A 157 -16.24 -17.32 29.56
C GLU A 157 -15.32 -18.23 30.37
N CYS A 158 -14.01 -18.14 30.15
CA CYS A 158 -13.03 -18.94 30.89
C CYS A 158 -12.97 -18.57 32.38
N GLY A 159 -13.06 -17.28 32.74
CA GLY A 159 -13.05 -16.82 34.14
C GLY A 159 -14.40 -16.96 34.87
N GLY A 160 -15.47 -17.20 34.12
CA GLY A 160 -16.81 -17.44 34.64
C GLY A 160 -17.40 -16.28 35.48
N LYS A 161 -18.39 -16.62 36.31
CA LYS A 161 -19.16 -15.64 37.10
C LYS A 161 -18.30 -14.82 38.08
N LYS A 162 -17.22 -15.41 38.60
CA LYS A 162 -16.31 -14.74 39.56
C LYS A 162 -15.57 -13.58 38.90
N LEU A 163 -15.06 -13.78 37.68
CA LEU A 163 -14.39 -12.72 36.93
C LEU A 163 -15.35 -11.59 36.56
N ILE A 164 -16.56 -11.93 36.08
CA ILE A 164 -17.58 -10.93 35.70
C ILE A 164 -18.01 -10.09 36.91
N THR A 165 -18.25 -10.71 38.06
CA THR A 165 -18.61 -9.97 39.29
C THR A 165 -17.47 -9.08 39.79
N ALA A 166 -16.22 -9.55 39.70
CA ALA A 166 -15.05 -8.75 40.02
C ALA A 166 -14.86 -7.55 39.08
N LEU A 167 -15.03 -7.76 37.77
CA LEU A 167 -14.97 -6.73 36.74
C LEU A 167 -15.97 -5.60 37.04
N VAL A 168 -17.25 -5.95 37.22
CA VAL A 168 -18.31 -4.96 37.48
C VAL A 168 -18.08 -4.24 38.81
N LYS A 169 -17.65 -4.96 39.86
CA LYS A 169 -17.33 -4.34 41.15
C LYS A 169 -16.18 -3.34 41.02
N ARG A 170 -15.11 -3.69 40.31
CA ARG A 170 -13.96 -2.81 40.07
C ARG A 170 -14.31 -1.61 39.19
N ALA A 171 -15.12 -1.80 38.16
CA ALA A 171 -15.63 -0.71 37.33
C ALA A 171 -16.43 0.33 38.15
N LYS A 172 -17.30 -0.14 39.05
CA LYS A 172 -18.04 0.75 39.96
C LYS A 172 -17.12 1.54 40.89
N VAL A 173 -16.06 0.90 41.40
CA VAL A 173 -15.06 1.58 42.23
C VAL A 173 -14.36 2.69 41.43
N LEU A 174 -13.92 2.39 40.21
CA LEU A 174 -13.26 3.37 39.33
C LEU A 174 -14.17 4.58 39.06
N ILE A 175 -15.45 4.35 38.76
CA ILE A 175 -16.44 5.41 38.57
C ILE A 175 -16.62 6.22 39.86
N SER A 176 -16.70 5.57 41.02
CA SER A 176 -16.83 6.27 42.30
C SER A 176 -15.61 7.11 42.66
N GLU A 177 -14.40 6.62 42.39
CA GLU A 177 -13.16 7.37 42.62
C GLU A 177 -13.10 8.63 41.76
N ARG A 178 -13.54 8.53 40.50
CA ARG A 178 -13.64 9.68 39.59
C ARG A 178 -14.68 10.70 40.07
N LEU A 179 -15.84 10.24 40.53
CA LEU A 179 -16.87 11.14 41.08
C LEU A 179 -16.36 11.86 42.32
N ASN A 180 -15.73 11.13 43.25
CA ASN A 180 -15.12 11.72 44.45
C ASN A 180 -14.01 12.73 44.10
N ALA A 181 -13.25 12.49 43.02
CA ALA A 181 -12.24 13.44 42.55
C ALA A 181 -12.87 14.72 41.96
N LEU A 182 -13.99 14.59 41.24
CA LEU A 182 -14.73 15.73 40.70
C LEU A 182 -15.39 16.57 41.80
N GLU A 183 -15.94 15.93 42.83
CA GLU A 183 -16.54 16.63 43.99
C GLU A 183 -15.51 17.51 44.69
N LYS A 184 -14.25 17.07 44.80
CA LYS A 184 -13.16 17.87 45.39
C LYS A 184 -12.80 19.11 44.56
N ILE A 185 -13.07 19.08 43.25
CA ILE A 185 -12.75 20.15 42.30
C ILE A 185 -14.01 21.00 41.99
N GLN A 186 -15.14 20.72 42.65
CA GLN A 186 -16.42 21.40 42.39
C GLN A 186 -16.31 22.93 42.46
N SER A 187 -15.47 23.47 43.35
CA SER A 187 -15.26 24.90 43.52
C SER A 187 -14.54 25.59 42.35
N GLU A 188 -13.90 24.84 41.46
CA GLU A 188 -13.18 25.39 40.29
C GLU A 188 -14.09 25.58 39.07
N PHE A 189 -15.30 24.99 39.07
CA PHE A 189 -16.25 25.15 37.98
C PHE A 189 -16.95 26.51 38.06
N LYS A 190 -16.95 27.24 36.93
CA LYS A 190 -17.58 28.57 36.83
C LYS A 190 -19.10 28.47 36.76
N ASP A 191 -19.60 27.44 36.07
CA ASP A 191 -21.03 27.23 35.81
C ASP A 191 -21.51 25.88 36.36
N TYR A 192 -22.69 25.90 36.98
CA TYR A 192 -23.35 24.69 37.49
C TYR A 192 -23.66 23.68 36.37
N ASN A 193 -23.99 24.17 35.17
CA ASN A 193 -24.29 23.32 34.01
C ASN A 193 -23.05 22.56 33.51
N GLU A 194 -21.86 23.15 33.59
CA GLU A 194 -20.61 22.48 33.23
C GLU A 194 -20.29 21.36 34.22
N TYR A 195 -20.51 21.61 35.51
CA TYR A 195 -20.38 20.60 36.55
C TYR A 195 -21.36 19.44 36.36
N GLU A 196 -22.64 19.72 36.07
CA GLU A 196 -23.64 18.68 35.84
C GLU A 196 -23.28 17.79 34.64
N ASN A 197 -22.74 18.39 33.57
CA ASN A 197 -22.23 17.65 32.41
C ASN A 197 -20.99 16.80 32.75
N ALA A 198 -20.07 17.33 33.55
CA ALA A 198 -18.90 16.58 34.02
C ALA A 198 -19.30 15.39 34.91
N VAL A 199 -20.32 15.55 35.76
CA VAL A 199 -20.88 14.46 36.59
C VAL A 199 -21.57 13.40 35.71
N LYS A 200 -22.30 13.81 34.66
CA LYS A 200 -22.89 12.85 33.70
C LYS A 200 -21.82 12.04 32.97
N ASN A 201 -20.76 12.70 32.51
CA ASN A 201 -19.67 12.05 31.77
C ASN A 201 -18.85 11.10 32.66
N SER A 202 -18.60 11.47 33.92
CA SER A 202 -17.82 10.63 34.84
C SER A 202 -18.53 9.37 35.31
N LYS A 203 -19.87 9.32 35.26
CA LYS A 203 -20.67 8.12 35.52
C LYS A 203 -20.48 7.02 34.47
N VAL A 204 -19.94 7.35 33.31
CA VAL A 204 -19.69 6.40 32.21
C VAL A 204 -18.21 6.02 32.19
N LEU A 205 -17.93 4.79 31.75
CA LEU A 205 -16.57 4.37 31.47
C LEU A 205 -16.05 5.08 30.23
N ASN A 206 -14.90 5.72 30.36
CA ASN A 206 -14.26 6.47 29.31
C ASN A 206 -13.37 5.56 28.46
N ILE A 207 -13.21 5.96 27.21
CA ILE A 207 -12.27 5.34 26.27
C ILE A 207 -10.85 5.43 26.86
N GLY A 208 -10.15 4.29 26.96
CA GLY A 208 -8.81 4.19 27.54
C GLY A 208 -8.77 3.89 29.04
N ASP A 209 -9.91 3.81 29.72
CA ASP A 209 -9.98 3.31 31.09
C ASP A 209 -9.48 1.86 31.17
N VAL A 210 -8.72 1.54 32.21
CA VAL A 210 -8.23 0.18 32.48
C VAL A 210 -8.80 -0.32 33.80
N ILE A 211 -9.44 -1.48 33.75
CA ILE A 211 -10.00 -2.15 34.93
C ILE A 211 -9.14 -3.38 35.23
N LEU A 212 -8.43 -3.35 36.36
CA LEU A 212 -7.57 -4.45 36.78
C LEU A 212 -8.35 -5.47 37.62
N THR A 213 -8.27 -6.73 37.21
CA THR A 213 -8.89 -7.87 37.91
C THR A 213 -7.93 -9.04 38.01
N PRO A 214 -8.01 -9.87 39.05
CA PRO A 214 -7.31 -11.15 39.04
C PRO A 214 -7.92 -12.08 37.96
N PRO A 215 -7.13 -13.04 37.43
CA PRO A 215 -7.50 -13.81 36.23
C PRO A 215 -8.59 -14.87 36.44
N TYR A 216 -8.76 -15.40 37.67
CA TYR A 216 -9.70 -16.50 37.99
C TYR A 216 -9.68 -17.64 36.96
N ASP A 217 -8.49 -18.19 36.68
CA ASP A 217 -8.24 -19.29 35.73
C ASP A 217 -8.43 -18.96 34.24
N ALA A 218 -8.78 -17.72 33.89
CA ALA A 218 -8.96 -17.32 32.49
C ALA A 218 -7.64 -17.26 31.68
N ALA A 219 -6.51 -16.98 32.34
CA ALA A 219 -5.20 -16.85 31.71
C ALA A 219 -4.06 -17.17 32.68
N GLN A 220 -2.87 -17.47 32.15
CA GLN A 220 -1.65 -17.72 32.94
C GLN A 220 -0.94 -16.44 33.44
N ALA A 221 -1.59 -15.28 33.36
CA ALA A 221 -1.04 -14.02 33.84
C ALA A 221 -1.45 -13.70 35.27
N THR A 222 -0.69 -12.85 35.96
CA THR A 222 -1.01 -12.50 37.36
C THR A 222 -2.24 -11.61 37.49
N ILE A 223 -2.45 -10.70 36.54
CA ILE A 223 -3.56 -9.74 36.49
C ILE A 223 -4.07 -9.61 35.06
N ILE A 224 -5.38 -9.38 34.90
CA ILE A 224 -6.00 -9.00 33.63
C ILE A 224 -6.39 -7.53 33.71
N GLY A 225 -5.95 -6.75 32.72
CA GLY A 225 -6.36 -5.36 32.51
C GLY A 225 -7.37 -5.27 31.38
N PHE A 226 -8.62 -5.05 31.72
CA PHE A 226 -9.67 -4.79 30.74
C PHE A 226 -9.61 -3.34 30.29
N VAL A 227 -9.30 -3.11 29.03
CA VAL A 227 -9.16 -1.77 28.44
C VAL A 227 -10.43 -1.41 27.69
N VAL A 228 -11.01 -0.26 28.02
CA VAL A 228 -12.20 0.24 27.35
C VAL A 228 -11.83 0.79 25.98
N THR A 229 -12.17 0.05 24.92
CA THR A 229 -11.88 0.41 23.53
C THR A 229 -13.04 1.13 22.86
N PRO A 230 -12.80 2.10 21.97
CA PRO A 230 -13.85 2.76 21.21
C PRO A 230 -14.39 1.86 20.09
N LEU A 231 -15.63 2.12 19.69
CA LEU A 231 -16.17 1.61 18.42
C LEU A 231 -15.77 2.59 17.32
N PHE A 232 -15.06 2.12 16.28
CA PHE A 232 -14.66 2.97 15.16
C PHE A 232 -15.74 2.95 14.07
N TRP A 233 -16.86 3.61 14.34
CA TRP A 233 -17.91 3.88 13.33
C TRP A 233 -17.74 5.22 12.63
N GLU A 234 -16.56 5.82 12.76
CA GLU A 234 -16.28 7.15 12.24
C GLU A 234 -15.93 7.11 10.76
N ASN A 235 -16.45 8.07 10.00
CA ASN A 235 -16.12 8.21 8.57
C ASN A 235 -14.65 8.60 8.32
N SER A 236 -13.94 9.06 9.37
CA SER A 236 -12.58 9.58 9.30
C SER A 236 -11.57 8.58 9.87
N THR A 237 -10.67 8.09 9.01
CA THR A 237 -9.57 7.21 9.43
C THR A 237 -8.59 7.89 10.39
N ARG A 238 -8.51 9.22 10.40
CA ARG A 238 -7.58 9.96 11.26
C ARG A 238 -8.07 9.96 12.71
N ASP A 239 -9.36 10.20 12.92
CA ASP A 239 -9.92 10.33 14.27
C ASP A 239 -9.90 8.98 14.99
N ALA A 240 -10.17 7.91 14.25
CA ALA A 240 -10.03 6.55 14.75
C ALA A 240 -8.59 6.22 15.18
N VAL A 241 -7.57 6.64 14.43
CA VAL A 241 -6.16 6.51 14.84
C VAL A 241 -5.90 7.27 16.13
N LEU A 242 -6.36 8.52 16.23
CA LEU A 242 -6.11 9.35 17.41
C LEU A 242 -6.76 8.75 18.67
N LYS A 243 -7.99 8.23 18.54
CA LYS A 243 -8.66 7.52 19.63
C LYS A 243 -7.92 6.26 20.04
N LEU A 244 -7.46 5.46 19.07
CA LEU A 244 -6.66 4.27 19.35
C LEU A 244 -5.37 4.63 20.08
N ARG A 245 -4.65 5.64 19.60
CA ARG A 245 -3.41 6.13 20.22
C ARG A 245 -3.66 6.54 21.66
N TYR A 246 -4.68 7.36 21.88
CA TYR A 246 -5.10 7.77 23.21
C TYR A 246 -5.44 6.58 24.11
N THR A 247 -6.21 5.59 23.63
CA THR A 247 -6.54 4.40 24.43
C THR A 247 -5.33 3.60 24.84
N PHE A 248 -4.44 3.34 23.87
CA PHE A 248 -3.33 2.45 24.09
C PHE A 248 -2.26 3.12 24.96
N LYS A 249 -1.99 4.40 24.71
CA LYS A 249 -1.14 5.24 25.55
C LYS A 249 -1.66 5.30 26.99
N SER A 250 -2.92 5.69 27.20
CA SER A 250 -3.53 5.79 28.54
C SER A 250 -3.48 4.44 29.27
N ALA A 251 -3.72 3.34 28.55
CA ALA A 251 -3.68 2.01 29.15
C ALA A 251 -2.27 1.62 29.61
N LEU A 252 -1.26 1.80 28.76
CA LEU A 252 0.12 1.49 29.11
C LEU A 252 0.66 2.41 30.21
N GLU A 253 0.33 3.70 30.17
CA GLU A 253 0.67 4.64 31.24
C GLU A 253 0.05 4.19 32.57
N HIS A 254 -1.23 3.84 32.59
CA HIS A 254 -1.89 3.35 33.81
C HIS A 254 -1.20 2.09 34.36
N ILE A 255 -0.89 1.12 33.51
CA ILE A 255 -0.19 -0.11 33.91
C ILE A 255 1.20 0.19 34.48
N ASN A 256 1.91 1.13 33.87
CA ASN A 256 3.23 1.54 34.30
C ASN A 256 3.21 2.23 35.67
N HIS A 257 2.18 3.06 35.94
CA HIS A 257 1.95 3.62 37.27
C HIS A 257 1.67 2.54 38.33
N MET A 258 1.00 1.45 37.92
CA MET A 258 0.73 0.29 38.78
C MET A 258 1.95 -0.64 39.01
N ARG A 259 3.14 -0.24 38.54
CA ARG A 259 4.43 -0.94 38.72
C ARG A 259 4.48 -2.34 38.10
N ILE A 260 3.74 -2.56 37.02
CA ILE A 260 3.74 -3.81 36.26
C ILE A 260 4.88 -3.78 35.23
N SER A 261 5.65 -4.86 35.13
CA SER A 261 6.87 -4.88 34.31
C SER A 261 6.69 -5.53 32.94
N ASN A 262 5.97 -6.65 32.88
CA ASN A 262 5.78 -7.44 31.67
C ASN A 262 4.31 -7.44 31.25
N VAL A 263 4.02 -6.78 30.14
CA VAL A 263 2.66 -6.64 29.61
C VAL A 263 2.53 -7.41 28.32
N VAL A 264 1.50 -8.24 28.25
CA VAL A 264 1.08 -8.92 27.03
C VAL A 264 -0.16 -8.22 26.50
N CYS A 265 -0.14 -7.88 25.23
CA CYS A 265 -1.21 -7.17 24.57
C CYS A 265 -1.60 -7.89 23.26
N PRO A 266 -2.91 -8.07 23.02
CA PRO A 266 -3.41 -8.52 21.73
C PRO A 266 -3.40 -7.34 20.76
N TYR A 267 -3.77 -7.63 19.53
CA TYR A 267 -4.21 -6.59 18.62
C TYR A 267 -5.55 -6.01 19.14
N MET A 268 -5.54 -4.76 19.62
CA MET A 268 -6.65 -4.15 20.37
C MET A 268 -7.83 -3.69 19.48
N VAL A 269 -7.61 -3.65 18.16
CA VAL A 269 -8.58 -3.21 17.18
C VAL A 269 -9.08 -4.41 16.42
N ASP A 270 -10.02 -5.13 17.00
CA ASP A 270 -10.61 -6.28 16.30
C ASP A 270 -11.45 -5.82 15.09
N SER A 271 -11.70 -6.73 14.15
CA SER A 271 -12.49 -6.46 12.94
C SER A 271 -13.88 -5.88 13.24
N LEU A 272 -14.44 -6.23 14.39
CA LEU A 272 -15.72 -5.73 14.91
C LEU A 272 -15.73 -4.22 15.16
N ASN A 273 -14.57 -3.64 15.47
CA ASN A 273 -14.44 -2.22 15.73
C ASN A 273 -14.28 -1.42 14.42
N GLY A 274 -14.02 -2.06 13.27
CA GLY A 274 -14.16 -1.46 11.94
C GLY A 274 -12.96 -0.64 11.41
N PHE A 275 -11.80 -0.66 12.06
CA PHE A 275 -10.68 0.20 11.69
C PHE A 275 -9.57 -0.51 10.87
N GLU A 276 -8.86 0.25 10.03
CA GLU A 276 -7.86 -0.27 9.09
C GLU A 276 -6.67 -0.91 9.83
N PRO A 277 -6.40 -2.22 9.62
CA PRO A 277 -5.51 -2.96 10.50
C PRO A 277 -4.06 -2.53 10.44
N ARG A 278 -3.57 -2.15 9.26
CA ARG A 278 -2.19 -1.73 9.09
C ARG A 278 -1.87 -0.46 9.88
N ARG A 279 -2.74 0.55 9.80
CA ARG A 279 -2.55 1.82 10.52
C ARG A 279 -2.67 1.64 12.03
N ALA A 280 -3.55 0.76 12.48
CA ALA A 280 -3.69 0.47 13.91
C ALA A 280 -2.43 -0.17 14.49
N MET A 281 -1.88 -1.17 13.79
CA MET A 281 -0.66 -1.84 14.21
C MET A 281 0.51 -0.85 14.35
N HIS A 282 0.71 0.04 13.37
CA HIS A 282 1.73 1.10 13.48
C HIS A 282 1.46 2.03 14.65
N ALA A 283 0.22 2.51 14.81
CA ALA A 283 -0.14 3.41 15.90
C ALA A 283 0.12 2.76 17.28
N MET A 284 -0.29 1.51 17.48
CA MET A 284 -0.05 0.79 18.74
C MET A 284 1.45 0.62 19.04
N VAL A 285 2.25 0.26 18.04
CA VAL A 285 3.71 0.09 18.22
C VAL A 285 4.40 1.42 18.49
N GLU A 286 4.00 2.49 17.81
CA GLU A 286 4.54 3.84 18.05
C GLU A 286 4.23 4.32 19.47
N GLU A 287 2.98 4.17 19.94
CA GLU A 287 2.64 4.55 21.32
C GLU A 287 3.32 3.63 22.36
N ALA A 288 3.50 2.33 22.08
CA ALA A 288 4.30 1.45 22.95
C ALA A 288 5.75 1.95 23.09
N HIS A 289 6.36 2.36 21.97
CA HIS A 289 7.69 2.94 21.99
C HIS A 289 7.73 4.24 22.81
N ASP A 290 6.78 5.14 22.58
CA ASP A 290 6.77 6.44 23.24
C ASP A 290 6.49 6.33 24.75
N VAL A 291 5.64 5.38 25.19
CA VAL A 291 5.39 5.11 26.61
C VAL A 291 6.57 4.41 27.30
N LEU A 292 7.39 3.64 26.59
CA LEU A 292 8.62 3.05 27.16
C LEU A 292 9.71 4.12 27.35
N VAL A 293 9.90 5.01 26.38
CA VAL A 293 10.98 6.01 26.44
C VAL A 293 10.60 7.23 27.30
N GLN A 294 9.31 7.63 27.30
CA GLN A 294 8.77 8.74 28.09
C GLN A 294 9.50 10.07 27.92
N LEU A 295 9.89 10.42 26.68
CA LEU A 295 10.62 11.65 26.39
C LEU A 295 9.85 12.92 26.84
N ASP A 296 8.52 12.88 26.78
CA ASP A 296 7.66 14.03 27.08
C ASP A 296 7.24 14.10 28.56
N ALA A 297 7.57 13.10 29.38
CA ALA A 297 7.09 13.02 30.75
C ALA A 297 7.91 13.90 31.70
N VAL A 298 7.23 14.76 32.46
CA VAL A 298 7.86 15.61 33.50
C VAL A 298 8.51 14.77 34.60
N LYS A 299 7.90 13.64 34.97
CA LYS A 299 8.42 12.68 35.94
C LYS A 299 8.30 11.27 35.37
N PRO A 300 9.34 10.77 34.68
CA PRO A 300 9.25 9.47 34.06
C PRO A 300 9.25 8.35 35.11
N THR A 301 8.44 7.33 34.87
CA THR A 301 8.37 6.08 35.64
C THR A 301 8.72 4.92 34.73
N TYR A 302 9.81 4.21 35.01
CA TYR A 302 10.31 3.13 34.16
C TYR A 302 10.05 1.75 34.79
N ASN A 303 8.79 1.47 35.14
CA ASN A 303 8.43 0.15 35.68
C ASN A 303 8.18 -0.86 34.55
N LEU A 304 7.58 -0.40 33.45
CA LEU A 304 7.31 -1.18 32.26
C LEU A 304 8.62 -1.52 31.53
N ARG A 305 8.96 -2.80 31.43
CA ARG A 305 10.22 -3.28 30.81
C ARG A 305 9.98 -4.03 29.52
N HIS A 306 8.89 -4.79 29.41
CA HIS A 306 8.63 -5.64 28.25
C HIS A 306 7.17 -5.54 27.81
N ILE A 307 6.95 -5.10 26.57
CA ILE A 307 5.64 -5.12 25.90
C ILE A 307 5.66 -6.21 24.84
N ARG A 308 4.78 -7.20 24.98
CA ARG A 308 4.66 -8.35 24.07
C ARG A 308 3.35 -8.26 23.30
N PHE A 309 3.43 -8.09 22.00
CA PHE A 309 2.29 -8.19 21.10
C PHE A 309 2.10 -9.64 20.68
N ILE A 310 0.95 -10.22 21.01
CA ILE A 310 0.68 -11.64 20.74
C ILE A 310 -0.54 -11.77 19.85
N HIS A 311 -0.41 -12.54 18.77
CA HIS A 311 -1.51 -12.81 17.87
C HIS A 311 -1.58 -14.28 17.48
N LYS A 312 -2.79 -14.86 17.49
CA LYS A 312 -3.02 -16.27 17.15
C LYS A 312 -2.84 -16.54 15.65
N ASN A 313 -3.17 -15.57 14.80
CA ASN A 313 -2.96 -15.65 13.35
C ASN A 313 -1.56 -15.18 12.97
N LEU A 314 -0.79 -16.05 12.32
CA LEU A 314 0.57 -15.78 11.84
C LEU A 314 0.66 -14.61 10.85
N ILE A 315 -0.33 -14.43 9.97
CA ILE A 315 -0.31 -13.36 8.96
C ILE A 315 -0.38 -12.00 9.65
N GLU A 316 -1.25 -11.86 10.65
CA GLU A 316 -1.42 -10.63 11.41
C GLU A 316 -0.26 -10.41 12.38
N ALA A 317 0.27 -11.47 12.98
CA ALA A 317 1.51 -11.41 13.76
C ALA A 317 2.68 -10.89 12.90
N ARG A 318 2.84 -11.36 11.65
CA ARG A 318 3.87 -10.84 10.74
C ARG A 318 3.65 -9.37 10.39
N LYS A 319 2.40 -8.93 10.17
CA LYS A 319 2.10 -7.50 9.95
C LYS A 319 2.43 -6.62 11.17
N LEU A 320 2.24 -7.13 12.39
CA LEU A 320 2.69 -6.47 13.61
C LEU A 320 4.22 -6.41 13.69
N GLY A 321 4.92 -7.49 13.33
CA GLY A 321 6.38 -7.52 13.24
C GLY A 321 6.90 -6.52 12.21
N ASP A 322 6.24 -6.43 11.05
CA ASP A 322 6.52 -5.42 10.03
C ASP A 322 6.39 -4.00 10.58
N ALA A 323 5.35 -3.74 11.37
CA ALA A 323 5.15 -2.45 12.01
C ALA A 323 6.27 -2.11 13.00
N ILE A 324 6.79 -3.09 13.76
CA ILE A 324 7.96 -2.90 14.63
C ILE A 324 9.18 -2.43 13.84
N VAL A 325 9.50 -3.07 12.72
CA VAL A 325 10.68 -2.70 11.93
C VAL A 325 10.51 -1.31 11.33
N ASP A 326 9.32 -0.99 10.81
CA ASP A 326 9.03 0.33 10.25
C ASP A 326 9.13 1.43 11.32
N VAL A 327 8.64 1.19 12.55
CA VAL A 327 8.79 2.14 13.67
C VAL A 327 10.24 2.27 14.09
N ALA A 328 11.01 1.17 14.13
CA ALA A 328 12.43 1.21 14.42
C ALA A 328 13.20 2.09 13.42
N HIS A 329 12.88 1.98 12.13
CA HIS A 329 13.46 2.81 11.07
C HIS A 329 13.14 4.31 11.21
N VAL A 330 12.02 4.68 11.86
CA VAL A 330 11.64 6.09 12.06
C VAL A 330 12.26 6.63 13.34
N LYS A 331 12.09 5.90 14.45
CA LYS A 331 12.38 6.38 15.81
C LYS A 331 13.83 6.16 16.24
N ARG A 332 14.53 5.12 15.76
CA ARG A 332 15.93 4.86 16.14
C ARG A 332 16.92 5.47 15.15
N PRO A 333 17.79 6.41 15.56
CA PRO A 333 18.76 7.05 14.66
C PRO A 333 19.70 6.06 13.95
N GLU A 334 20.13 5.02 14.66
CA GLU A 334 21.04 3.98 14.12
C GLU A 334 20.39 3.16 13.00
N MET A 335 19.08 2.93 13.11
CA MET A 335 18.30 2.13 12.18
C MET A 335 17.58 2.98 11.13
N GLN A 336 17.78 4.30 11.14
CA GLN A 336 17.17 5.18 10.15
C GLN A 336 17.63 4.80 8.74
N VAL A 337 16.66 4.55 7.86
CA VAL A 337 16.93 4.19 6.47
C VAL A 337 16.69 5.35 5.54
N GLN A 338 17.48 5.43 4.47
CA GLN A 338 17.25 6.35 3.37
C GLN A 338 17.55 5.67 2.03
N PRO A 339 16.99 6.14 0.91
CA PRO A 339 17.31 5.61 -0.41
C PRO A 339 18.82 5.69 -0.70
N ALA A 340 19.41 4.63 -1.21
CA ALA A 340 20.82 4.54 -1.56
C ALA A 340 21.27 5.70 -2.47
N ALA A 341 20.46 6.03 -3.48
CA ALA A 341 20.73 7.15 -4.38
C ALA A 341 20.86 8.50 -3.64
N VAL A 342 20.05 8.71 -2.60
CA VAL A 342 20.11 9.94 -1.77
C VAL A 342 21.34 9.91 -0.86
N TYR A 343 21.63 8.76 -0.23
CA TYR A 343 22.83 8.60 0.60
C TYR A 343 24.10 8.86 -0.19
N PHE A 344 24.32 8.12 -1.27
CA PHE A 344 25.55 8.21 -2.05
C PHE A 344 25.67 9.54 -2.78
N SER A 345 24.57 10.13 -3.25
CA SER A 345 24.59 11.49 -3.80
C SER A 345 25.14 12.49 -2.79
N ARG A 346 24.65 12.49 -1.54
CA ARG A 346 25.15 13.36 -0.47
C ARG A 346 26.58 13.02 -0.06
N ALA A 347 26.91 11.75 0.10
CA ALA A 347 28.25 11.31 0.50
C ALA A 347 29.31 11.62 -0.57
N SER A 348 28.94 11.54 -1.84
CA SER A 348 29.81 11.89 -2.98
C SER A 348 29.71 13.36 -3.38
N GLN A 349 28.89 14.16 -2.69
CA GLN A 349 28.70 15.56 -3.03
C GLN A 349 30.00 16.31 -2.77
N ARG A 350 30.75 16.54 -3.86
CA ARG A 350 31.89 17.44 -3.83
C ARG A 350 31.33 18.84 -3.79
N ILE A 351 31.75 19.62 -2.80
CA ILE A 351 31.52 21.06 -2.80
C ILE A 351 32.36 21.58 -3.97
N ILE A 352 31.68 22.02 -5.04
CA ILE A 352 32.34 22.74 -6.13
C ILE A 352 32.32 24.20 -5.70
N GLU A 353 33.42 24.67 -5.13
CA GLU A 353 33.64 26.09 -4.94
C GLU A 353 33.81 26.73 -6.31
N PHE A 354 32.82 27.51 -6.72
CA PHE A 354 32.94 28.36 -7.90
C PHE A 354 33.50 29.70 -7.44
N ASP A 355 34.60 30.14 -8.06
CA ASP A 355 35.04 31.52 -7.90
C ASP A 355 33.90 32.48 -8.28
N GLU A 356 33.75 33.57 -7.51
CA GLU A 356 32.73 34.59 -7.77
C GLU A 356 32.81 35.17 -9.19
N SER A 357 34.01 35.14 -9.80
CA SER A 357 34.26 35.55 -11.19
C SER A 357 33.54 34.66 -12.22
N VAL A 358 33.45 33.34 -11.96
CA VAL A 358 32.76 32.37 -12.82
C VAL A 358 31.25 32.53 -12.70
N LEU A 359 30.74 32.81 -11.49
CA LEU A 359 29.34 33.12 -11.28
C LEU A 359 28.93 34.43 -11.97
N LYS A 360 29.80 35.45 -11.98
CA LYS A 360 29.59 36.69 -12.75
C LYS A 360 29.53 36.47 -14.26
N PHE A 361 30.27 35.50 -14.80
CA PHE A 361 30.16 35.12 -16.21
C PHE A 361 28.80 34.45 -16.52
N CYS A 362 28.33 33.58 -15.63
CA CYS A 362 27.02 32.91 -15.75
C CYS A 362 25.83 33.86 -15.51
N SER A 363 26.00 34.92 -14.72
CA SER A 363 24.97 35.94 -14.46
C SER A 363 24.82 36.96 -15.59
N GLN A 364 25.76 37.03 -16.53
CA GLN A 364 25.59 37.84 -17.74
C GLN A 364 24.45 37.26 -18.55
N TYR A 365 23.32 37.98 -18.58
CA TYR A 365 22.13 37.68 -19.36
C TYR A 365 22.43 37.81 -20.86
N ARG A 366 23.26 36.93 -21.42
CA ARG A 366 23.38 36.82 -22.87
C ARG A 366 22.04 36.31 -23.36
N LYS A 367 21.29 37.17 -24.06
CA LYS A 367 20.13 36.77 -24.85
C LYS A 367 20.60 35.64 -25.76
N LEU A 368 20.32 34.39 -25.38
CA LEU A 368 20.38 33.25 -26.27
C LEU A 368 19.31 33.48 -27.34
N THR A 369 19.66 34.25 -28.36
CA THR A 369 18.84 34.38 -29.55
C THR A 369 18.92 33.05 -30.26
N TYR A 370 17.98 32.14 -29.95
CA TYR A 370 17.72 31.01 -30.81
C TYR A 370 17.48 31.58 -32.21
N LYS A 371 18.42 31.34 -33.14
CA LYS A 371 18.19 31.60 -34.56
C LYS A 371 16.82 31.03 -34.87
N ARG A 372 15.89 31.86 -35.37
CA ARG A 372 14.52 31.46 -35.70
C ARG A 372 14.59 30.32 -36.72
N HIS A 373 14.58 29.08 -36.24
CA HIS A 373 14.47 27.90 -37.08
C HIS A 373 13.02 27.81 -37.59
N THR A 374 12.71 28.60 -38.61
CA THR A 374 11.43 28.61 -39.33
C THR A 374 11.06 27.23 -39.87
N VAL A 375 12.06 26.39 -40.16
CA VAL A 375 11.92 24.99 -40.58
C VAL A 375 11.31 24.10 -39.47
N VAL A 376 11.63 24.34 -38.20
CA VAL A 376 11.09 23.58 -37.07
C VAL A 376 9.60 23.91 -36.83
N ARG A 377 9.19 25.15 -37.05
CA ARG A 377 7.78 25.59 -36.87
C ARG A 377 6.82 25.01 -37.92
N LYS A 378 7.26 24.78 -39.17
CA LYS A 378 6.42 24.20 -40.23
C LYS A 378 6.32 22.66 -40.15
N SER A 379 7.23 22.01 -39.45
CA SER A 379 7.32 20.55 -39.29
C SER A 379 6.91 20.06 -37.89
N LYS A 380 6.16 20.86 -37.11
CA LYS A 380 5.85 20.60 -35.69
C LYS A 380 5.43 19.16 -35.40
N ARG A 381 4.54 18.57 -36.21
CA ARG A 381 4.06 17.19 -36.00
C ARG A 381 5.12 16.13 -36.35
N LYS A 382 5.79 16.21 -37.50
CA LYS A 382 6.79 15.20 -37.90
C LYS A 382 8.06 15.28 -37.05
N HIS A 383 8.49 16.50 -36.69
CA HIS A 383 9.64 16.72 -35.82
C HIS A 383 9.34 16.30 -34.37
N TRP A 384 8.16 16.65 -33.84
CA TRP A 384 7.70 16.12 -32.55
C TRP A 384 7.66 14.60 -32.54
N LEU A 385 7.09 13.96 -33.58
CA LEU A 385 6.98 12.51 -33.68
C LEU A 385 8.33 11.79 -33.85
N ARG A 386 9.31 12.38 -34.58
CA ARG A 386 10.63 11.78 -34.81
C ARG A 386 11.63 12.03 -33.68
N ASN A 387 11.59 13.20 -33.05
CA ASN A 387 12.69 13.65 -32.18
C ASN A 387 12.31 13.84 -30.71
N LEU A 388 11.04 14.11 -30.39
CA LEU A 388 10.59 14.35 -29.01
C LEU A 388 9.76 13.18 -28.47
N LYS A 389 8.78 12.69 -29.22
CA LYS A 389 7.90 11.58 -28.81
C LYS A 389 8.62 10.27 -28.44
N PRO A 390 9.68 9.80 -29.14
CA PRO A 390 10.36 8.58 -28.74
C PRO A 390 11.21 8.73 -27.47
N PHE A 391 11.53 9.96 -27.06
CA PHE A 391 12.22 10.24 -25.79
C PHE A 391 11.25 10.68 -24.68
N ILE A 392 10.06 11.15 -25.04
CA ILE A 392 8.88 11.25 -24.16
C ILE A 392 8.18 9.88 -24.11
N TRP A 393 8.96 8.80 -23.98
CA TRP A 393 8.46 7.59 -23.34
C TRP A 393 8.02 8.04 -21.96
N ARG A 394 6.71 8.00 -21.73
CA ARG A 394 6.07 8.56 -20.54
C ARG A 394 6.74 7.98 -19.29
N PRO A 395 7.56 8.73 -18.54
CA PRO A 395 8.12 8.22 -17.28
C PRO A 395 6.99 7.90 -16.29
N SER A 396 5.81 8.51 -16.47
CA SER A 396 4.62 8.28 -15.65
C SER A 396 3.97 6.89 -15.73
N ARG A 397 4.56 5.92 -16.47
CA ARG A 397 4.12 4.51 -16.49
C ARG A 397 5.23 3.51 -16.15
N LEU A 398 6.45 3.98 -15.90
CA LEU A 398 7.46 3.14 -15.26
C LEU A 398 7.29 3.37 -13.76
N TYR A 399 6.89 2.32 -13.04
CA TYR A 399 7.05 2.37 -11.60
C TYR A 399 8.55 2.22 -11.36
N ASP A 400 9.22 3.25 -10.84
CA ASP A 400 10.62 3.11 -10.45
C ASP A 400 10.80 1.89 -9.54
N PRO A 401 11.95 1.19 -9.62
CA PRO A 401 12.13 0.02 -8.80
C PRO A 401 12.12 0.52 -7.35
N PRO A 402 11.63 -0.28 -6.40
CA PRO A 402 11.74 0.12 -5.00
C PRO A 402 13.21 0.51 -4.73
N PRO A 403 13.46 1.73 -4.22
CA PRO A 403 14.83 2.16 -3.99
C PRO A 403 15.47 1.22 -2.96
N LEU A 404 16.72 0.81 -3.22
CA LEU A 404 17.50 0.11 -2.23
C LEU A 404 17.65 1.03 -1.01
N PHE A 405 17.23 0.57 0.16
CA PHE A 405 17.41 1.31 1.40
C PHE A 405 18.76 0.99 2.01
N VAL A 406 19.43 2.04 2.47
CA VAL A 406 20.68 1.95 3.24
C VAL A 406 20.49 2.66 4.57
N TYR A 407 21.20 2.20 5.60
CA TYR A 407 21.25 2.90 6.89
C TYR A 407 21.90 4.26 6.71
N LYS A 408 21.30 5.29 7.29
CA LYS A 408 21.74 6.67 7.19
C LYS A 408 23.09 6.92 7.88
N SER A 409 23.39 6.15 8.92
CA SER A 409 24.63 6.23 9.70
C SER A 409 25.83 5.61 8.97
N THR A 410 25.66 4.45 8.34
CA THR A 410 26.76 3.65 7.78
C THR A 410 26.78 3.60 6.26
N GLY A 411 25.65 3.79 5.58
CA GLY A 411 25.50 3.55 4.15
C GLY A 411 25.42 2.06 3.76
N THR A 412 25.41 1.14 4.74
CA THR A 412 25.24 -0.30 4.49
C THR A 412 23.77 -0.61 4.13
N PRO A 413 23.50 -1.66 3.33
CA PRO A 413 22.13 -2.03 2.98
C PRO A 413 21.30 -2.33 4.22
N ALA A 414 20.08 -1.79 4.27
CA ALA A 414 19.15 -2.04 5.36
C ALA A 414 18.72 -3.52 5.38
N SER A 415 18.55 -4.08 6.59
CA SER A 415 18.12 -5.47 6.77
C SER A 415 16.79 -5.78 6.09
N ARG A 416 15.85 -4.84 6.16
CA ARG A 416 14.54 -4.92 5.51
C ARG A 416 14.50 -4.03 4.27
N GLN A 417 14.27 -4.66 3.12
CA GLN A 417 14.04 -3.99 1.86
C GLN A 417 12.56 -3.99 1.50
N LEU A 418 12.14 -3.04 0.67
CA LEU A 418 10.79 -3.08 0.12
C LEU A 418 10.64 -4.32 -0.77
N PRO A 419 9.48 -4.98 -0.75
CA PRO A 419 9.25 -6.11 -1.64
C PRO A 419 9.35 -5.64 -3.10
N PRO A 420 9.81 -6.53 -4.01
CA PRO A 420 9.86 -6.21 -5.42
C PRO A 420 8.45 -5.84 -5.89
N ARG A 421 8.33 -4.71 -6.60
CA ARG A 421 7.05 -4.33 -7.21
C ARG A 421 6.86 -5.21 -8.46
N PRO A 422 5.88 -6.15 -8.48
CA PRO A 422 5.50 -6.74 -9.75
C PRO A 422 5.01 -5.58 -10.63
N PHE A 423 5.39 -5.54 -11.91
CA PHE A 423 5.07 -4.45 -12.85
C PHE A 423 5.95 -3.18 -12.80
N TYR A 424 7.27 -3.30 -12.64
CA TYR A 424 8.25 -2.22 -12.92
C TYR A 424 7.97 -1.43 -14.23
N LYS A 425 7.35 -2.09 -15.21
CA LYS A 425 6.77 -1.46 -16.42
C LYS A 425 5.24 -1.63 -16.41
N ASP A 426 4.50 -0.60 -16.00
CA ASP A 426 3.05 -0.63 -16.08
C ASP A 426 2.63 -0.58 -17.56
N LYS A 427 1.98 -1.65 -18.05
CA LYS A 427 1.48 -1.86 -19.43
C LYS A 427 2.50 -2.24 -20.52
N LEU A 428 3.68 -2.72 -20.15
CA LEU A 428 4.46 -3.59 -21.05
C LEU A 428 4.35 -5.01 -20.50
N SER A 429 3.20 -5.64 -20.71
CA SER A 429 3.21 -7.09 -20.84
C SER A 429 4.14 -7.42 -22.02
N HIS A 430 4.90 -8.51 -21.95
CA HIS A 430 5.70 -9.01 -23.08
C HIS A 430 4.84 -9.45 -24.29
N ILE A 431 3.57 -9.06 -24.30
CA ILE A 431 2.62 -9.25 -25.39
C ILE A 431 2.62 -7.93 -26.16
N LEU A 432 3.17 -7.94 -27.37
CA LEU A 432 3.21 -6.79 -28.31
C LEU A 432 1.83 -6.15 -28.57
N PHE A 433 0.75 -6.80 -28.15
CA PHE A 433 -0.62 -6.30 -28.21
C PHE A 433 -1.36 -6.63 -26.90
N PRO A 434 -1.85 -5.63 -26.13
CA PRO A 434 -2.68 -5.91 -24.96
C PRO A 434 -4.00 -6.54 -25.41
N LEU A 435 -4.21 -7.82 -25.08
CA LEU A 435 -5.43 -8.58 -25.40
C LEU A 435 -6.58 -8.37 -24.40
N SER A 436 -6.48 -7.45 -23.44
CA SER A 436 -7.58 -7.18 -22.51
C SER A 436 -7.92 -5.69 -22.36
N ARG A 437 -9.20 -5.42 -22.66
CA ARG A 437 -9.91 -4.14 -22.62
C ARG A 437 -10.14 -3.71 -21.17
N GLN A 438 -9.15 -3.16 -20.49
CA GLN A 438 -9.48 -2.26 -19.39
C GLN A 438 -9.80 -0.89 -19.98
N SER A 439 -11.01 -0.39 -19.71
CA SER A 439 -11.39 0.97 -20.08
C SER A 439 -10.39 1.93 -19.44
N ILE A 440 -9.86 2.85 -20.24
CA ILE A 440 -9.03 3.93 -19.71
C ILE A 440 -9.94 4.74 -18.79
N LYS A 441 -9.67 4.77 -17.48
CA LYS A 441 -10.41 5.61 -16.51
C LYS A 441 -10.50 7.03 -17.08
N GLY A 442 -11.72 7.51 -17.31
CA GLY A 442 -11.98 8.80 -17.94
C GLY A 442 -12.28 8.79 -19.45
N LEU A 443 -12.38 7.63 -20.11
CA LEU A 443 -12.86 7.52 -21.50
C LEU A 443 -13.99 6.48 -21.60
N LYS A 444 -15.11 6.84 -22.24
CA LYS A 444 -16.24 5.96 -22.56
C LYS A 444 -16.38 5.84 -24.09
N ILE A 445 -16.70 4.65 -24.60
CA ILE A 445 -17.12 4.49 -26.00
C ILE A 445 -18.55 5.01 -26.14
N GLY A 446 -18.76 5.98 -27.02
CA GLY A 446 -20.10 6.43 -27.39
C GLY A 446 -20.78 5.48 -28.37
N ASN A 447 -22.08 5.66 -28.61
CA ASN A 447 -22.88 4.79 -29.48
C ASN A 447 -22.32 4.66 -30.92
N ASN A 448 -21.53 5.62 -31.38
CA ASN A 448 -20.88 5.61 -32.70
C ASN A 448 -19.51 4.91 -32.69
N GLY A 449 -19.15 4.19 -31.62
CA GLY A 449 -17.86 3.48 -31.48
C GLY A 449 -16.66 4.39 -31.16
N HIS A 450 -16.83 5.72 -31.16
CA HIS A 450 -15.75 6.65 -30.84
C HIS A 450 -15.55 6.81 -29.32
N TRP A 451 -14.29 6.86 -28.90
CA TRP A 451 -13.90 7.14 -27.52
C TRP A 451 -14.13 8.62 -27.19
N LYS A 452 -14.98 8.89 -26.20
CA LYS A 452 -15.23 10.23 -25.64
C LYS A 452 -14.68 10.30 -24.22
N ALA A 453 -14.06 11.43 -23.87
CA ALA A 453 -13.64 11.67 -22.49
C ALA A 453 -14.87 11.85 -21.58
N GLN A 454 -14.84 11.23 -20.40
CA GLN A 454 -15.77 11.57 -19.33
C GLN A 454 -15.44 12.98 -18.86
N LYS A 455 -16.47 13.84 -18.73
CA LYS A 455 -16.30 15.14 -18.08
C LYS A 455 -15.74 14.90 -16.68
N LYS A 456 -14.81 15.76 -16.27
CA LYS A 456 -14.29 15.78 -14.89
C LYS A 456 -15.50 15.92 -13.97
N GLN A 457 -15.67 14.99 -13.03
CA GLN A 457 -16.73 15.15 -12.03
C GLN A 457 -16.43 16.43 -11.26
N ASP A 458 -17.43 17.29 -11.15
CA ASP A 458 -17.31 18.49 -10.34
C ASP A 458 -17.05 18.08 -8.89
N PRO A 459 -16.20 18.81 -8.16
CA PRO A 459 -15.91 18.49 -6.77
C PRO A 459 -17.20 18.50 -5.94
N ILE A 460 -17.26 17.66 -4.91
CA ILE A 460 -18.48 17.31 -4.16
C ILE A 460 -19.26 18.55 -3.65
N TYR A 461 -18.56 19.64 -3.34
CA TYR A 461 -19.18 20.90 -2.87
C TYR A 461 -19.92 21.71 -3.97
N VAL A 462 -19.77 21.35 -5.24
CA VAL A 462 -20.50 21.95 -6.38
C VAL A 462 -21.68 21.06 -6.82
N GLN A 463 -21.75 19.82 -6.33
CA GLN A 463 -22.83 18.88 -6.66
C GLN A 463 -24.07 19.21 -5.82
N THR A 464 -24.86 20.21 -6.23
CA THR A 464 -26.20 20.39 -5.67
C THR A 464 -27.03 19.16 -5.99
N ARG A 465 -27.56 18.52 -4.94
CA ARG A 465 -28.51 17.41 -5.02
C ARG A 465 -29.67 17.78 -5.96
N ALA A 466 -29.64 17.26 -7.18
CA ALA A 466 -30.85 17.05 -7.94
C ALA A 466 -31.40 15.69 -7.50
N LEU A 467 -32.63 15.71 -6.99
CA LEU A 467 -33.38 14.61 -6.40
C LEU A 467 -33.40 13.34 -7.25
#